data_AF-A0A1G1ZHX4-F1
#
_entry.id   AF-A0A1G1ZHX4-F1
#
_cell.length_a   1.000
_cell.length_b   1.000
_cell.length_c   1.000
_cell.angle_alpha   90.00
_cell.angle_beta   90.00
_cell.angle_gamma   90.00
#
_symmetry.space_group_name_H-M   'P 1'
#
loop_
_entity.id
_entity.type
_entity.pdbx_description
1 polymer ?
#
loop_
_entity_poly.entity_id
_entity_poly.type
_entity_poly.pdbx_seq_one_letter_code
_entity_poly.pdbx_strand_id
1 'polypeptide(L)'
;MKNLKGFIQIPFLIAIIAGVLVLSGGGYLGYSKFKIYKSEQIKKEHQSSELQKALEKTQKEIETLKIKESTRTKSESVKIKNIPDIIKEWRKRVVLIVCEKIQGGSGTLMKFSDSDVINVITNKHVIKIDDRLPNYCEVRFPLEEIGTGYVLSVQGSNMTISGAYDLATLPFQYPNEYTKKTTPTQDSICKEKPAIGDSIVILGYPAIGSFEDITATEGIISGYDDEYYVTSAKVESGNSGGAAILVKNNCYLGIPTLSIRGKLESLARILDARVALGLITNIPLSRKSGIITVFNDSANDQSIVTSTRFIGPNDLIYRTQKTLIIPSYGSKEVEILSEDAGYEYELNCSMVKPCIFTIPGFKGTSKYDQIYGKAFSPIK
;
A
#
# COMPACT_ATOMS: atom_id res chain seq x y z
N MET A 1 42.95 98.67 69.45
CA MET A 1 43.17 99.44 68.21
C MET A 1 43.62 98.48 67.12
N LYS A 2 42.97 98.55 65.93
CA LYS A 2 43.51 98.22 64.59
C LYS A 2 43.96 96.75 64.38
N ASN A 3 43.61 96.03 63.33
CA ASN A 3 42.90 96.27 62.10
C ASN A 3 42.54 94.90 61.51
N LEU A 4 41.39 94.79 60.86
CA LEU A 4 41.14 93.74 59.87
C LEU A 4 42.22 93.79 58.79
N LYS A 5 42.76 92.62 58.41
CA LYS A 5 43.06 92.28 57.01
C LYS A 5 42.84 90.79 56.80
N GLY A 6 41.62 90.46 56.39
CA GLY A 6 41.35 89.20 55.69
C GLY A 6 41.99 89.27 54.31
N PHE A 7 42.94 88.39 54.06
CA PHE A 7 43.38 88.01 52.72
C PHE A 7 43.32 86.48 52.72
N ILE A 8 42.18 85.92 52.30
CA ILE A 8 42.11 84.49 51.99
C ILE A 8 43.12 84.29 50.86
N GLN A 9 44.21 83.57 51.14
CA GLN A 9 45.20 83.21 50.13
C GLN A 9 44.45 82.55 48.96
N ILE A 10 44.58 83.16 47.78
CA ILE A 10 44.00 82.74 46.49
C ILE A 10 43.93 81.21 46.29
N PRO A 11 44.94 80.39 46.65
CA PRO A 11 44.83 78.92 46.55
C PRO A 11 43.71 78.28 47.37
N PHE A 12 43.37 78.83 48.55
CA PHE A 12 42.32 78.28 49.41
C PHE A 12 40.92 78.52 48.83
N LEU A 13 40.70 79.67 48.18
CA LEU A 13 39.44 80.00 47.50
C LEU A 13 39.24 79.11 46.26
N ILE A 14 40.31 78.88 45.49
CA ILE A 14 40.28 77.97 44.33
C ILE A 14 40.02 76.53 44.78
N ALA A 15 40.59 76.08 45.89
CA ALA A 15 40.36 74.75 46.44
C ALA A 15 38.89 74.54 46.87
N ILE A 16 38.26 75.56 47.49
CA ILE A 16 36.84 75.48 47.88
C ILE A 16 35.93 75.47 46.65
N ILE A 17 36.17 76.32 45.65
CA ILE A 17 35.38 76.36 44.41
C ILE A 17 35.55 75.06 43.61
N ALA A 18 36.77 74.53 43.51
CA ALA A 18 37.04 73.24 42.88
C ALA A 18 36.37 72.08 43.63
N GLY A 19 36.40 72.10 44.98
CA GLY A 19 35.73 71.10 45.80
C GLY A 19 34.21 71.10 45.60
N VAL A 20 33.57 72.29 45.56
CA VAL A 20 32.13 72.42 45.30
C VAL A 20 31.78 71.99 43.88
N LEU A 21 32.59 72.32 42.88
CA LEU A 21 32.36 71.89 41.48
C LEU A 21 32.52 70.38 41.28
N VAL A 22 33.49 69.75 41.96
CA VAL A 22 33.69 68.29 41.90
C VAL A 22 32.57 67.55 42.63
N LEU A 23 32.13 68.04 43.81
CA LEU A 23 31.03 67.43 44.55
C LEU A 23 29.67 67.61 43.85
N SER A 24 29.42 68.78 43.26
CA SER A 24 28.18 69.03 42.50
C SER A 24 28.16 68.28 41.15
N GLY A 25 29.28 68.23 40.44
CA GLY A 25 29.41 67.45 39.20
C GLY A 25 29.29 65.94 39.41
N GLY A 26 29.94 65.40 40.45
CA GLY A 26 29.85 63.99 40.82
C GLY A 26 28.43 63.58 41.25
N GLY A 27 27.76 64.42 42.03
CA GLY A 27 26.37 64.20 42.46
C GLY A 27 25.38 64.20 41.30
N TYR A 28 25.53 65.11 40.33
CA TYR A 28 24.66 65.20 39.16
C TYR A 28 24.81 64.00 38.21
N LEU A 29 26.04 63.54 37.96
CA LEU A 29 26.30 62.36 37.13
C LEU A 29 25.82 61.06 37.79
N GLY A 30 25.93 60.96 39.13
CA GLY A 30 25.36 59.84 39.88
C GLY A 30 23.82 59.81 39.81
N TYR A 31 23.17 60.96 39.98
CA TYR A 31 21.72 61.10 39.90
C TYR A 31 21.18 60.81 38.50
N SER A 32 21.85 61.27 37.43
CA SER A 32 21.43 61.01 36.05
C SER A 32 21.53 59.53 35.69
N LYS A 33 22.63 58.86 36.07
CA LYS A 33 22.78 57.40 35.91
C LYS A 33 21.74 56.61 36.71
N PHE A 34 21.47 57.01 37.95
CA PHE A 34 20.45 56.34 38.78
C PHE A 34 19.04 56.47 38.19
N LYS A 35 18.69 57.64 37.63
CA LYS A 35 17.40 57.86 36.96
C LYS A 35 17.24 56.98 35.71
N ILE A 36 18.30 56.83 34.91
CA ILE A 36 18.32 55.96 33.73
C ILE A 36 18.16 54.49 34.15
N TYR A 37 18.94 54.03 35.13
CA TYR A 37 18.86 52.66 35.65
C TYR A 37 17.44 52.33 36.17
N LYS A 38 16.83 53.24 36.94
CA LYS A 38 15.46 53.07 37.44
C LYS A 38 14.44 53.03 36.30
N SER A 39 14.63 53.82 35.25
CA SER A 39 13.75 53.80 34.07
C SER A 39 13.86 52.50 33.25
N GLU A 40 15.05 51.90 33.18
CA GLU A 40 15.25 50.60 32.51
C GLU A 40 14.64 49.43 33.30
N GLN A 41 14.71 49.47 34.62
CA GLN A 41 14.04 48.49 35.50
C GLN A 41 12.52 48.52 35.29
N ILE A 42 11.91 49.71 35.27
CA ILE A 42 10.47 49.88 35.03
C ILE A 42 10.08 49.39 33.62
N LYS A 43 10.92 49.66 32.60
CA LYS A 43 10.69 49.13 31.24
C LYS A 43 10.75 47.60 31.18
N LYS A 44 11.70 46.98 31.88
CA LYS A 44 11.80 45.51 31.96
C LYS A 44 10.61 44.88 32.69
N GLU A 45 10.15 45.50 33.78
CA GLU A 45 8.94 45.05 34.49
C GLU A 45 7.68 45.20 33.62
N HIS A 46 7.55 46.31 32.89
CA HIS A 46 6.43 46.51 31.97
C HIS A 46 6.46 45.49 30.81
N GLN A 47 7.63 45.22 30.24
CA GLN A 47 7.79 44.22 29.18
C GLN A 47 7.53 42.80 29.67
N SER A 48 7.97 42.47 30.90
CA SER A 48 7.66 41.19 31.56
C SER A 48 6.15 41.04 31.81
N SER A 49 5.49 42.10 32.27
CA SER A 49 4.03 42.12 32.48
C SER A 49 3.24 41.98 31.17
N GLU A 50 3.68 42.63 30.09
CA GLU A 50 3.06 42.48 28.77
C GLU A 50 3.25 41.07 28.19
N LEU A 51 4.45 40.50 28.32
CA LEU A 51 4.72 39.13 27.91
C LEU A 51 3.87 38.13 28.69
N GLN A 52 3.67 38.35 29.98
CA GLN A 52 2.85 37.49 30.83
C GLN A 52 1.36 37.58 30.45
N LYS A 53 0.85 38.78 30.14
CA LYS A 53 -0.51 38.97 29.60
C LYS A 53 -0.69 38.33 28.23
N ALA A 54 0.30 38.43 27.34
CA ALA A 54 0.28 37.79 26.04
C ALA A 54 0.30 36.26 26.15
N LEU A 55 1.08 35.71 27.10
CA LEU A 55 1.13 34.28 27.39
C LEU A 55 -0.21 33.77 27.92
N GLU A 56 -0.82 34.50 28.86
CA GLU A 56 -2.13 34.13 29.42
C GLU A 56 -3.24 34.20 28.36
N LYS A 57 -3.20 35.20 27.47
CA LYS A 57 -4.12 35.29 26.32
C LYS A 57 -3.93 34.13 25.36
N THR A 58 -2.68 33.78 25.03
CA THR A 58 -2.35 32.65 24.16
C THR A 58 -2.80 31.33 24.79
N GLN A 59 -2.63 31.16 26.10
CA GLN A 59 -3.12 29.98 26.83
C GLN A 59 -4.64 29.87 26.80
N LYS A 60 -5.38 30.98 26.97
CA LYS A 60 -6.84 31.02 26.83
C LYS A 60 -7.30 30.74 25.40
N GLU A 61 -6.59 31.24 24.39
CA GLU A 61 -6.86 30.90 22.97
C GLU A 61 -6.60 29.41 22.70
N ILE A 62 -5.52 28.81 23.23
CA ILE A 62 -5.26 27.37 23.12
C ILE A 62 -6.35 26.56 23.83
N GLU A 63 -6.81 26.98 24.99
CA GLU A 63 -7.86 26.29 25.74
C GLU A 63 -9.21 26.37 25.02
N THR A 64 -9.57 27.54 24.47
CA THR A 64 -10.77 27.69 23.65
C THR A 64 -10.68 26.94 22.32
N LEU A 65 -9.50 26.83 21.71
CA LEU A 65 -9.26 26.01 20.53
C LEU A 65 -9.37 24.51 20.85
N LYS A 66 -8.83 24.05 21.98
CA LYS A 66 -9.00 22.67 22.48
C LYS A 66 -10.47 22.34 22.76
N ILE A 67 -11.22 23.29 23.33
CA ILE A 67 -12.67 23.13 23.56
C ILE A 67 -13.43 23.12 22.23
N LYS A 68 -13.05 23.94 21.23
CA LYS A 68 -13.61 23.92 19.87
C LYS A 68 -13.27 22.65 19.09
N GLU A 69 -12.07 22.11 19.25
CA GLU A 69 -11.71 20.78 18.73
C GLU A 69 -12.57 19.70 19.39
N SER A 70 -12.70 19.73 20.73
CA SER A 70 -13.51 18.78 21.52
C SER A 70 -15.02 18.87 21.22
N THR A 71 -15.53 20.05 20.86
CA THR A 71 -16.94 20.24 20.46
C THR A 71 -17.19 19.97 18.98
N ARG A 72 -16.20 20.14 18.09
CA ARG A 72 -16.26 19.60 16.72
C ARG A 72 -16.20 18.06 16.69
N THR A 73 -15.67 17.41 17.72
CA THR A 73 -15.67 15.93 17.86
C THR A 73 -16.97 15.34 18.45
N LYS A 74 -18.02 16.15 18.66
CA LYS A 74 -19.34 15.70 19.14
C LYS A 74 -20.42 15.67 18.05
N SER A 75 -20.01 15.38 16.81
CA SER A 75 -20.89 14.88 15.75
C SER A 75 -20.29 13.52 15.33
N GLU A 76 -20.93 12.43 15.77
CA GLU A 76 -20.58 11.01 15.52
C GLU A 76 -19.09 10.64 15.57
N SER A 77 -18.64 10.20 16.75
CA SER A 77 -17.30 9.63 16.93
C SER A 77 -17.14 8.28 16.21
N VAL A 78 -16.63 8.30 14.98
CA VAL A 78 -15.85 7.17 14.45
C VAL A 78 -14.52 7.19 15.21
N LYS A 79 -14.31 6.25 16.14
CA LYS A 79 -12.99 6.04 16.74
C LYS A 79 -12.01 5.67 15.61
N ILE A 80 -11.14 6.59 15.23
CA ILE A 80 -10.01 6.29 14.34
C ILE A 80 -9.10 5.32 15.12
N LYS A 81 -9.12 4.04 14.74
CA LYS A 81 -8.27 3.01 15.35
C LYS A 81 -6.82 3.24 14.91
N ASN A 82 -5.88 3.08 15.84
CA ASN A 82 -4.46 3.09 15.49
C ASN A 82 -4.07 1.78 14.77
N ILE A 83 -2.90 1.74 14.14
CA ILE A 83 -2.43 0.57 13.40
C ILE A 83 -2.38 -0.70 14.28
N PRO A 84 -1.82 -0.69 15.51
CA PRO A 84 -1.84 -1.85 16.38
C PRO A 84 -3.24 -2.42 16.66
N ASP A 85 -4.24 -1.57 16.87
CA ASP A 85 -5.63 -1.99 17.10
C ASP A 85 -6.25 -2.62 15.84
N ILE A 86 -5.95 -2.05 14.67
CA ILE A 86 -6.35 -2.60 13.37
C ILE A 86 -5.71 -3.98 13.17
N ILE A 87 -4.40 -4.10 13.39
CA ILE A 87 -3.68 -5.38 13.28
C ILE A 87 -4.30 -6.41 14.22
N LYS A 88 -4.53 -6.06 15.49
CA LYS A 88 -5.11 -6.96 16.49
C LYS A 88 -6.49 -7.47 16.09
N GLU A 89 -7.31 -6.63 15.47
CA GLU A 89 -8.63 -7.01 14.98
C GLU A 89 -8.55 -7.92 13.75
N TRP A 90 -7.76 -7.53 12.75
CA TRP A 90 -7.68 -8.25 11.47
C TRP A 90 -6.84 -9.52 11.54
N ARG A 91 -5.89 -9.63 12.47
CA ARG A 91 -5.10 -10.85 12.75
C ARG A 91 -5.98 -12.08 12.92
N LYS A 92 -7.14 -11.92 13.59
CA LYS A 92 -8.10 -13.01 13.85
C LYS A 92 -8.80 -13.54 12.59
N ARG A 93 -8.68 -12.81 11.47
CA ARG A 93 -9.37 -13.02 10.20
C ARG A 93 -8.43 -13.49 9.09
N VAL A 94 -7.12 -13.53 9.37
CA VAL A 94 -6.08 -13.93 8.42
C VAL A 94 -5.54 -15.30 8.84
N VAL A 95 -5.35 -16.18 7.86
CA VAL A 95 -5.01 -17.60 8.06
C VAL A 95 -3.83 -18.01 7.21
N LEU A 96 -3.09 -19.02 7.65
CA LEU A 96 -2.03 -19.67 6.89
C LEU A 96 -2.65 -20.78 6.02
N ILE A 97 -2.24 -20.85 4.75
CA ILE A 97 -2.68 -21.90 3.82
C ILE A 97 -1.50 -22.83 3.52
N VAL A 98 -1.72 -24.13 3.74
CA VAL A 98 -0.75 -25.20 3.46
C VAL A 98 -1.44 -26.26 2.60
N CYS A 99 -0.99 -26.48 1.37
CA CYS A 99 -1.61 -27.43 0.45
C CYS A 99 -0.69 -28.63 0.20
N GLU A 100 -1.18 -29.85 0.39
CA GLU A 100 -0.38 -31.09 0.27
C GLU A 100 0.99 -31.03 1.01
N LYS A 101 1.02 -30.40 2.19
CA LYS A 101 2.24 -30.15 3.01
C LYS A 101 3.26 -29.17 2.40
N ILE A 102 2.91 -28.52 1.30
CA ILE A 102 3.65 -27.40 0.72
C ILE A 102 3.01 -26.12 1.25
N GLN A 103 3.83 -25.23 1.81
CA GLN A 103 3.33 -23.93 2.25
C GLN A 103 2.90 -23.12 1.02
N GLY A 104 1.62 -22.76 0.96
CA GLY A 104 1.04 -22.05 -0.18
C GLY A 104 1.13 -20.54 -0.03
N GLY A 105 0.86 -20.01 1.17
CA GLY A 105 0.78 -18.57 1.42
C GLY A 105 -0.27 -18.24 2.49
N SER A 106 -0.97 -17.11 2.33
CA SER A 106 -1.96 -16.62 3.29
C SER A 106 -3.37 -16.63 2.72
N GLY A 107 -4.37 -16.49 3.60
CA GLY A 107 -5.78 -16.34 3.24
C GLY A 107 -6.50 -15.37 4.16
N THR A 108 -7.65 -14.86 3.73
CA THR A 108 -8.56 -14.04 4.54
C THR A 108 -9.93 -14.69 4.63
N LEU A 109 -10.47 -14.82 5.85
CA LEU A 109 -11.84 -15.26 6.07
C LEU A 109 -12.83 -14.23 5.50
N MET A 110 -13.92 -14.69 4.89
CA MET A 110 -15.00 -13.84 4.43
C MET A 110 -16.32 -14.60 4.36
N LYS A 111 -17.41 -13.92 4.73
CA LYS A 111 -18.78 -14.40 4.57
C LYS A 111 -19.48 -13.65 3.43
N PHE A 112 -19.90 -14.39 2.40
CA PHE A 112 -20.48 -13.83 1.15
C PHE A 112 -22.00 -13.75 1.15
N SER A 113 -22.67 -14.46 2.04
CA SER A 113 -24.12 -14.50 2.15
C SER A 113 -24.50 -14.80 3.58
N ASP A 114 -25.79 -14.73 3.92
CA ASP A 114 -26.27 -15.06 5.27
C ASP A 114 -26.10 -16.55 5.63
N SER A 115 -25.72 -17.41 4.67
CA SER A 115 -25.45 -18.83 4.91
C SER A 115 -24.34 -19.06 5.94
N ASP A 116 -24.32 -20.24 6.56
CA ASP A 116 -23.26 -20.64 7.49
C ASP A 116 -21.95 -21.02 6.78
N VAL A 117 -21.84 -20.79 5.47
CA VAL A 117 -20.62 -21.06 4.71
C VAL A 117 -19.66 -19.88 4.87
N ILE A 118 -18.46 -20.20 5.38
CA ILE A 118 -17.34 -19.26 5.45
C ILE A 118 -16.34 -19.64 4.39
N ASN A 119 -15.77 -18.62 3.74
CA ASN A 119 -14.82 -18.79 2.67
C ASN A 119 -13.47 -18.24 3.12
N VAL A 120 -12.40 -18.92 2.75
CA VAL A 120 -11.07 -18.30 2.73
C VAL A 120 -10.84 -17.79 1.32
N ILE A 121 -10.62 -16.48 1.20
CA ILE A 121 -10.16 -15.85 -0.04
C ILE A 121 -8.64 -15.86 -0.04
N THR A 122 -8.03 -16.22 -1.16
CA THR A 122 -6.58 -16.19 -1.36
C THR A 122 -6.25 -16.01 -2.84
N ASN A 123 -4.97 -16.01 -3.19
CA ASN A 123 -4.56 -16.04 -4.59
C ASN A 123 -4.69 -17.44 -5.19
N LYS A 124 -4.86 -17.50 -6.51
CA LYS A 124 -4.89 -18.76 -7.27
C LYS A 124 -3.53 -19.44 -7.24
N HIS A 125 -2.43 -18.67 -7.34
CA HIS A 125 -1.07 -19.23 -7.29
C HIS A 125 -0.71 -19.82 -5.91
N VAL A 126 -1.36 -19.36 -4.83
CA VAL A 126 -1.16 -19.90 -3.46
C VAL A 126 -1.65 -21.34 -3.34
N ILE A 127 -2.68 -21.70 -4.10
CA ILE A 127 -3.27 -23.05 -4.07
C ILE A 127 -3.02 -23.86 -5.34
N LYS A 128 -2.12 -23.44 -6.23
CA LYS A 128 -1.74 -24.23 -7.41
C LYS A 128 -0.39 -24.91 -7.18
N ILE A 129 -0.33 -26.20 -7.46
CA ILE A 129 0.90 -27.00 -7.43
C ILE A 129 1.10 -27.55 -8.84
N ASP A 130 2.18 -27.16 -9.54
CA ASP A 130 2.49 -27.61 -10.91
C ASP A 130 1.27 -27.54 -11.85
N ASP A 131 0.60 -26.38 -11.85
CA ASP A 131 -0.60 -26.04 -12.62
C ASP A 131 -1.90 -26.79 -12.31
N ARG A 132 -1.88 -27.79 -11.42
CA ARG A 132 -3.08 -28.48 -10.90
C ARG A 132 -3.54 -27.92 -9.55
N LEU A 133 -4.80 -28.20 -9.21
CA LEU A 133 -5.29 -28.02 -7.85
C LEU A 133 -4.81 -29.16 -6.94
N PRO A 134 -4.50 -28.88 -5.67
CA PRO A 134 -4.14 -29.87 -4.67
C PRO A 134 -5.35 -30.72 -4.30
N ASN A 135 -5.09 -31.94 -3.83
CA ASN A 135 -6.11 -32.82 -3.26
C ASN A 135 -6.75 -32.20 -2.01
N TYR A 136 -5.96 -31.48 -1.20
CA TYR A 136 -6.45 -30.76 -0.03
C TYR A 136 -5.53 -29.58 0.34
N CYS A 137 -6.11 -28.60 1.03
CA CYS A 137 -5.39 -27.57 1.74
C CYS A 137 -5.83 -27.52 3.21
N GLU A 138 -4.86 -27.27 4.08
CA GLU A 138 -5.04 -26.97 5.48
C GLU A 138 -5.04 -25.45 5.68
N VAL A 139 -6.08 -24.96 6.33
CA VAL A 139 -6.24 -23.59 6.78
C VAL A 139 -5.92 -23.56 8.27
N ARG A 140 -4.85 -22.85 8.65
CA ARG A 140 -4.36 -22.77 10.03
C ARG A 140 -4.55 -21.37 10.59
N PHE A 141 -5.09 -21.31 11.80
CA PHE A 141 -5.44 -20.06 12.49
C PHE A 141 -4.33 -19.65 13.47
N PRO A 142 -4.27 -18.37 13.91
CA PRO A 142 -3.31 -17.91 14.91
C PRO A 142 -3.39 -18.73 16.22
N LEU A 143 -2.23 -19.17 16.74
CA LEU A 143 -2.14 -20.10 17.87
C LEU A 143 -2.73 -19.54 19.18
N GLU A 144 -2.52 -18.25 19.45
CA GLU A 144 -2.95 -17.61 20.71
C GLU A 144 -4.47 -17.50 20.87
N GLU A 145 -5.25 -17.66 19.80
CA GLU A 145 -6.69 -17.40 19.83
C GLU A 145 -7.54 -18.67 20.09
N ILE A 146 -6.99 -19.87 19.87
CA ILE A 146 -7.79 -21.13 19.87
C ILE A 146 -7.17 -22.22 20.78
N GLY A 147 -6.07 -21.95 21.48
CA GLY A 147 -5.49 -22.83 22.52
C GLY A 147 -4.81 -24.11 21.99
N THR A 148 -5.18 -24.57 20.80
CA THR A 148 -4.47 -25.52 19.96
C THR A 148 -4.70 -25.07 18.52
N GLY A 149 -3.67 -25.07 17.67
CA GLY A 149 -3.75 -24.58 16.28
C GLY A 149 -4.91 -25.23 15.53
N TYR A 150 -6.04 -24.53 15.42
CA TYR A 150 -7.21 -25.00 14.71
C TYR A 150 -6.82 -25.14 13.24
N VAL A 151 -6.93 -26.37 12.73
CA VAL A 151 -6.65 -26.70 11.34
C VAL A 151 -7.94 -27.16 10.70
N LEU A 152 -8.31 -26.50 9.61
CA LEU A 152 -9.41 -26.89 8.75
C LEU A 152 -8.87 -27.49 7.47
N SER A 153 -9.32 -28.69 7.12
CA SER A 153 -8.97 -29.32 5.84
C SER A 153 -10.07 -29.06 4.82
N VAL A 154 -9.71 -28.44 3.70
CA VAL A 154 -10.59 -28.20 2.55
C VAL A 154 -10.15 -29.12 1.41
N GLN A 155 -11.08 -29.90 0.88
CA GLN A 155 -10.83 -30.80 -0.25
C GLN A 155 -10.75 -30.00 -1.56
N GLY A 156 -9.83 -30.40 -2.45
CA GLY A 156 -9.61 -29.75 -3.74
C GLY A 156 -10.86 -29.64 -4.60
N SER A 157 -11.74 -30.64 -4.54
CA SER A 157 -13.03 -30.66 -5.25
C SER A 157 -13.99 -29.54 -4.85
N ASN A 158 -13.80 -28.95 -3.67
CA ASN A 158 -14.65 -27.89 -3.15
C ASN A 158 -14.06 -26.49 -3.40
N MET A 159 -12.80 -26.40 -3.81
CA MET A 159 -12.12 -25.13 -4.07
C MET A 159 -12.59 -24.54 -5.40
N THR A 160 -12.71 -23.23 -5.46
CA THR A 160 -13.04 -22.51 -6.70
C THR A 160 -11.89 -21.57 -7.05
N ILE A 161 -11.57 -21.49 -8.34
CA ILE A 161 -10.58 -20.55 -8.87
C ILE A 161 -11.24 -19.61 -9.87
N SER A 162 -10.77 -18.37 -9.89
CA SER A 162 -11.16 -17.43 -10.94
C SER A 162 -10.43 -17.75 -12.25
N GLY A 163 -11.17 -17.61 -13.36
CA GLY A 163 -10.60 -17.60 -14.71
C GLY A 163 -9.87 -16.30 -14.99
N ALA A 164 -10.47 -15.18 -14.58
CA ALA A 164 -10.00 -13.83 -14.90
C ALA A 164 -8.91 -13.30 -13.96
N TYR A 165 -8.94 -13.66 -12.68
CA TYR A 165 -8.05 -13.08 -11.67
C TYR A 165 -7.20 -14.15 -10.97
N ASP A 166 -6.07 -13.73 -10.41
CA ASP A 166 -5.26 -14.55 -9.48
C ASP A 166 -5.97 -14.68 -8.12
N LEU A 167 -7.12 -15.35 -8.13
CA LEU A 167 -8.08 -15.45 -7.03
C LEU A 167 -8.55 -16.90 -6.87
N ALA A 168 -8.61 -17.35 -5.63
CA ALA A 168 -9.24 -18.61 -5.25
C ALA A 168 -10.09 -18.46 -3.98
N THR A 169 -11.11 -19.30 -3.86
CA THR A 169 -11.94 -19.42 -2.67
C THR A 169 -11.96 -20.86 -2.17
N LEU A 170 -11.75 -21.01 -0.87
CA LEU A 170 -11.80 -22.28 -0.17
C LEU A 170 -13.01 -22.24 0.77
N PRO A 171 -14.18 -22.76 0.36
CA PRO A 171 -15.35 -22.82 1.22
C PRO A 171 -15.19 -23.93 2.24
N PHE A 172 -15.68 -23.69 3.46
CA PHE A 172 -15.88 -24.76 4.43
C PHE A 172 -17.22 -24.60 5.14
N GLN A 173 -17.85 -25.76 5.36
CA GLN A 173 -19.14 -25.88 6.01
C GLN A 173 -18.91 -26.14 7.50
N TYR A 174 -19.84 -25.66 8.34
CA TYR A 174 -19.81 -25.86 9.80
C TYR A 174 -18.63 -25.17 10.52
N PRO A 175 -18.46 -23.84 10.37
CA PRO A 175 -17.47 -23.10 11.14
C PRO A 175 -17.73 -23.21 12.65
N ASN A 176 -16.66 -23.26 13.44
CA ASN A 176 -16.79 -23.14 14.90
C ASN A 176 -17.26 -21.73 15.32
N GLU A 177 -17.70 -21.57 16.57
CA GLU A 177 -18.22 -20.29 17.08
C GLU A 177 -17.20 -19.14 16.99
N TYR A 178 -15.91 -19.44 17.18
CA TYR A 178 -14.85 -18.45 16.99
C TYR A 178 -14.86 -17.90 15.56
N THR A 179 -14.82 -18.79 14.57
CA THR A 179 -14.76 -18.43 13.15
C THR A 179 -16.03 -17.69 12.72
N LYS A 180 -17.21 -18.11 13.20
CA LYS A 180 -18.47 -17.39 12.96
C LYS A 180 -18.42 -15.96 13.46
N LYS A 181 -17.86 -15.73 14.66
CA LYS A 181 -17.81 -14.42 15.30
C LYS A 181 -16.75 -13.50 14.68
N THR A 182 -15.63 -14.04 14.22
CA THR A 182 -14.50 -13.25 13.72
C THR A 182 -14.57 -12.97 12.22
N THR A 183 -15.30 -13.79 11.45
CA THR A 183 -15.35 -13.66 10.00
C THR A 183 -15.99 -12.33 9.58
N PRO A 184 -15.29 -11.52 8.77
CA PRO A 184 -15.84 -10.29 8.23
C PRO A 184 -16.99 -10.59 7.26
N THR A 185 -17.97 -9.70 7.28
CA THR A 185 -19.07 -9.65 6.32
C THR A 185 -18.77 -8.60 5.24
N GLN A 186 -19.66 -8.51 4.24
CA GLN A 186 -19.58 -7.53 3.18
C GLN A 186 -19.45 -6.07 3.70
N ASP A 187 -20.02 -5.75 4.87
CA ASP A 187 -19.90 -4.43 5.49
C ASP A 187 -18.47 -4.05 5.90
N SER A 188 -17.61 -5.04 6.08
CA SER A 188 -16.20 -4.82 6.42
C SER A 188 -15.36 -4.41 5.20
N ILE A 189 -15.90 -4.49 3.99
CA ILE A 189 -15.22 -4.13 2.74
C ILE A 189 -15.21 -2.61 2.58
N CYS A 190 -14.11 -2.08 2.07
CA CYS A 190 -14.03 -0.66 1.73
C CYS A 190 -15.06 -0.32 0.65
N LYS A 191 -16.01 0.56 0.99
CA LYS A 191 -17.09 0.98 0.10
C LYS A 191 -16.58 1.83 -1.06
N GLU A 192 -15.60 2.68 -0.77
CA GLU A 192 -15.04 3.64 -1.71
C GLU A 192 -13.63 3.24 -2.15
N LYS A 193 -13.26 3.70 -3.35
CA LYS A 193 -11.90 3.53 -3.88
C LYS A 193 -10.96 4.43 -3.06
N PRO A 194 -9.84 3.91 -2.49
CA PRO A 194 -8.89 4.75 -1.77
C PRO A 194 -8.16 5.71 -2.73
N ALA A 195 -7.73 6.85 -2.18
CA ALA A 195 -6.91 7.84 -2.86
C ALA A 195 -5.44 7.42 -2.85
N ILE A 196 -4.66 7.86 -3.85
CA ILE A 196 -3.20 7.77 -3.81
C ILE A 196 -2.70 8.51 -2.57
N GLY A 197 -1.78 7.89 -1.82
CA GLY A 197 -1.26 8.37 -0.55
C GLY A 197 -2.00 7.83 0.68
N ASP A 198 -3.18 7.22 0.53
CA ASP A 198 -3.87 6.58 1.65
C ASP A 198 -3.01 5.46 2.26
N SER A 199 -2.87 5.47 3.58
CA SER A 199 -2.11 4.45 4.31
C SER A 199 -2.85 3.11 4.37
N ILE A 200 -2.09 2.05 4.18
CA ILE A 200 -2.56 0.67 4.28
C ILE A 200 -1.64 -0.16 5.17
N VAL A 201 -2.18 -1.27 5.67
CA VAL A 201 -1.39 -2.35 6.28
C VAL A 201 -1.75 -3.68 5.63
N ILE A 202 -0.75 -4.47 5.29
CA ILE A 202 -0.90 -5.81 4.73
C ILE A 202 -0.54 -6.84 5.81
N LEU A 203 -1.45 -7.77 6.04
CA LEU A 203 -1.31 -8.87 6.98
C LEU A 203 -1.24 -10.20 6.24
N GLY A 204 -0.29 -11.05 6.63
CA GLY A 204 -0.18 -12.41 6.11
C GLY A 204 0.94 -13.18 6.80
N TYR A 205 0.95 -14.49 6.65
CA TYR A 205 1.97 -15.37 7.20
C TYR A 205 3.24 -15.34 6.35
N PRO A 206 4.43 -15.23 6.94
CA PRO A 206 5.66 -15.17 6.16
C PRO A 206 6.00 -16.54 5.55
N ALA A 207 6.71 -16.53 4.42
CA ALA A 207 7.23 -17.76 3.80
C ALA A 207 8.46 -18.31 4.54
N ILE A 208 9.15 -17.47 5.30
CA ILE A 208 10.35 -17.80 6.08
C ILE A 208 10.25 -17.06 7.42
N GLY A 209 10.45 -17.77 8.54
CA GLY A 209 10.40 -17.19 9.89
C GLY A 209 9.39 -17.89 10.80
N SER A 210 8.81 -17.16 11.74
CA SER A 210 7.76 -17.71 12.61
C SER A 210 6.47 -17.93 11.82
N PHE A 211 6.09 -19.20 11.67
CA PHE A 211 4.80 -19.61 11.09
C PHE A 211 3.67 -19.65 12.13
N GLU A 212 3.99 -19.28 13.37
CA GLU A 212 3.05 -19.28 14.48
C GLU A 212 2.11 -18.06 14.43
N ASP A 213 2.53 -17.01 13.73
CA ASP A 213 1.81 -15.75 13.67
C ASP A 213 1.96 -15.01 12.33
N ILE A 214 1.11 -14.00 12.14
CA ILE A 214 1.13 -13.11 10.99
C ILE A 214 2.32 -12.14 11.03
N THR A 215 2.67 -11.64 9.86
CA THR A 215 3.49 -10.44 9.66
C THR A 215 2.62 -9.29 9.20
N ALA A 216 3.03 -8.07 9.56
CA ALA A 216 2.40 -6.83 9.11
C ALA A 216 3.41 -5.99 8.34
N THR A 217 3.01 -5.48 7.17
CA THR A 217 3.81 -4.52 6.40
C THR A 217 2.97 -3.29 6.11
N GLU A 218 3.55 -2.12 6.33
CA GLU A 218 2.89 -0.84 6.12
C GLU A 218 3.29 -0.24 4.77
N GLY A 219 2.40 0.56 4.20
CA GLY A 219 2.66 1.32 2.98
C GLY A 219 1.52 2.26 2.65
N ILE A 220 1.52 2.75 1.41
CA ILE A 220 0.46 3.60 0.87
C ILE A 220 -0.08 3.03 -0.43
N ILE A 221 -1.24 3.54 -0.86
CA ILE A 221 -1.65 3.44 -2.26
C ILE A 221 -0.72 4.32 -3.10
N SER A 222 0.07 3.69 -3.96
CA SER A 222 1.03 4.36 -4.85
C SER A 222 0.45 4.63 -6.24
N GLY A 223 -0.66 3.97 -6.60
CA GLY A 223 -1.29 4.12 -7.91
C GLY A 223 -2.41 3.11 -8.14
N TYR A 224 -2.87 3.05 -9.38
CA TYR A 224 -3.92 2.14 -9.83
C TYR A 224 -3.44 1.39 -11.07
N ASP A 225 -3.79 0.12 -11.15
CA ASP A 225 -3.46 -0.76 -12.28
C ASP A 225 -4.70 -1.64 -12.55
N ASP A 226 -5.62 -1.09 -13.35
CA ASP A 226 -6.93 -1.68 -13.64
C ASP A 226 -7.71 -2.07 -12.36
N GLU A 227 -8.01 -3.36 -12.17
CA GLU A 227 -8.67 -3.94 -10.99
C GLU A 227 -7.78 -4.02 -9.73
N TYR A 228 -6.52 -3.60 -9.83
CA TYR A 228 -5.54 -3.62 -8.76
C TYR A 228 -5.18 -2.22 -8.25
N TYR A 229 -4.87 -2.16 -6.96
CA TYR A 229 -4.14 -1.04 -6.36
C TYR A 229 -2.65 -1.32 -6.42
N VAL A 230 -1.85 -0.33 -6.81
CA VAL A 230 -0.39 -0.38 -6.68
C VAL A 230 -0.03 0.15 -5.30
N THR A 231 0.86 -0.53 -4.58
CA THR A 231 1.26 -0.14 -3.22
C THR A 231 2.77 -0.21 -3.00
N SER A 232 3.26 0.65 -2.11
CA SER A 232 4.63 0.60 -1.57
C SER A 232 4.82 -0.41 -0.44
N ALA A 233 3.74 -1.00 0.09
CA ALA A 233 3.83 -2.06 1.07
C ALA A 233 4.49 -3.30 0.47
N LYS A 234 5.33 -3.99 1.25
CA LYS A 234 6.08 -5.16 0.79
C LYS A 234 5.18 -6.39 0.76
N VAL A 235 5.08 -7.01 -0.41
CA VAL A 235 4.40 -8.31 -0.58
C VAL A 235 5.43 -9.31 -1.09
N GLU A 236 5.50 -10.45 -0.42
CA GLU A 236 6.33 -11.59 -0.72
C GLU A 236 5.45 -12.84 -0.89
N SER A 237 6.05 -13.98 -1.21
CA SER A 237 5.30 -15.23 -1.45
C SER A 237 4.42 -15.64 -0.25
N GLY A 238 4.85 -15.33 0.98
CA GLY A 238 4.13 -15.73 2.19
C GLY A 238 2.85 -14.93 2.43
N ASN A 239 2.96 -13.60 2.43
CA ASN A 239 1.84 -12.72 2.76
C ASN A 239 0.88 -12.50 1.58
N SER A 240 1.23 -12.99 0.38
CA SER A 240 0.31 -13.12 -0.75
C SER A 240 -0.93 -13.93 -0.35
N GLY A 241 -2.09 -13.45 -0.75
CA GLY A 241 -3.39 -14.03 -0.41
C GLY A 241 -3.95 -13.59 0.95
N GLY A 242 -3.16 -12.85 1.74
CA GLY A 242 -3.57 -12.32 3.04
C GLY A 242 -4.58 -11.16 2.95
N ALA A 243 -4.49 -10.21 3.87
CA ALA A 243 -5.42 -9.08 3.94
C ALA A 243 -4.71 -7.73 3.78
N ALA A 244 -5.13 -6.92 2.82
CA ALA A 244 -4.79 -5.51 2.76
C ALA A 244 -5.91 -4.68 3.40
N ILE A 245 -5.57 -3.84 4.39
CA ILE A 245 -6.52 -3.05 5.17
C ILE A 245 -6.24 -1.57 4.96
N LEU A 246 -7.29 -0.81 4.64
CA LEU A 246 -7.23 0.64 4.56
C LEU A 246 -7.29 1.24 5.97
N VAL A 247 -6.20 1.89 6.41
CA VAL A 247 -6.03 2.31 7.81
C VAL A 247 -7.10 3.31 8.24
N LYS A 248 -7.35 4.35 7.42
CA LYS A 248 -8.28 5.43 7.76
C LYS A 248 -9.72 4.97 8.05
N ASN A 249 -10.15 3.87 7.44
CA ASN A 249 -11.51 3.37 7.53
C ASN A 249 -11.60 2.01 8.24
N ASN A 250 -10.48 1.40 8.62
CA ASN A 250 -10.41 0.04 9.16
C ASN A 250 -11.27 -0.96 8.35
N CYS A 251 -11.09 -0.96 7.02
CA CYS A 251 -11.87 -1.80 6.12
C CYS A 251 -10.96 -2.67 5.25
N TYR A 252 -11.48 -3.82 4.84
CA TYR A 252 -10.84 -4.74 3.91
C TYR A 252 -10.76 -4.10 2.54
N LEU A 253 -9.54 -3.79 2.11
CA LEU A 253 -9.28 -3.18 0.82
C LEU A 253 -9.17 -4.24 -0.29
N GLY A 254 -8.55 -5.39 0.01
CA GLY A 254 -8.30 -6.37 -1.03
C GLY A 254 -7.29 -7.44 -0.68
N ILE A 255 -6.92 -8.19 -1.74
CA ILE A 255 -6.05 -9.36 -1.65
C ILE A 255 -4.66 -8.99 -2.18
N PRO A 256 -3.63 -8.95 -1.33
CA PRO A 256 -2.27 -8.65 -1.76
C PRO A 256 -1.73 -9.78 -2.64
N THR A 257 -1.07 -9.43 -3.74
CA THR A 257 -0.39 -10.38 -4.65
C THR A 257 0.96 -9.83 -5.09
N LEU A 258 1.92 -10.73 -5.32
CA LEU A 258 3.28 -10.40 -5.68
C LEU A 258 3.34 -9.62 -7.01
N SER A 259 4.18 -8.58 -7.04
CA SER A 259 4.48 -7.81 -8.24
C SER A 259 5.07 -8.67 -9.35
N ILE A 260 4.56 -8.54 -10.57
CA ILE A 260 5.11 -9.18 -11.78
C ILE A 260 6.61 -8.84 -11.89
N ARG A 261 7.47 -9.87 -11.79
CA ARG A 261 8.92 -9.76 -11.98
C ARG A 261 9.24 -9.16 -13.36
N GLY A 262 9.96 -8.03 -13.38
CA GLY A 262 10.46 -7.47 -14.65
C GLY A 262 10.88 -5.99 -14.65
N LYS A 263 10.57 -5.22 -13.60
CA LYS A 263 11.16 -3.89 -13.38
C LYS A 263 11.72 -3.81 -11.97
N LEU A 264 12.80 -3.07 -11.84
CA LEU A 264 13.55 -2.80 -10.62
C LEU A 264 12.77 -1.83 -9.70
N GLU A 265 11.51 -2.15 -9.41
CA GLU A 265 10.55 -1.31 -8.69
C GLU A 265 9.80 -2.19 -7.68
N SER A 266 10.01 -1.92 -6.40
CA SER A 266 9.55 -2.68 -5.21
C SER A 266 8.04 -2.58 -4.92
N LEU A 267 7.20 -2.31 -5.93
CA LEU A 267 5.77 -2.01 -5.74
C LEU A 267 4.90 -3.25 -5.92
N ALA A 268 4.11 -3.58 -4.91
CA ALA A 268 3.18 -4.70 -4.93
C ALA A 268 1.80 -4.31 -5.48
N ARG A 269 0.96 -5.32 -5.73
CA ARG A 269 -0.43 -5.14 -6.17
C ARG A 269 -1.41 -5.69 -5.13
N ILE A 270 -2.59 -5.09 -5.06
CA ILE A 270 -3.70 -5.55 -4.23
C ILE A 270 -4.93 -5.65 -5.13
N LEU A 271 -5.47 -6.84 -5.31
CA LEU A 271 -6.74 -7.03 -6.03
C LEU A 271 -7.87 -6.39 -5.21
N ASP A 272 -8.63 -5.47 -5.81
CA ASP A 272 -9.74 -4.80 -5.14
C ASP A 272 -10.76 -5.82 -4.61
N ALA A 273 -11.04 -5.80 -3.31
CA ALA A 273 -12.01 -6.68 -2.68
C ALA A 273 -13.39 -6.61 -3.34
N ARG A 274 -13.79 -5.43 -3.83
CA ARG A 274 -15.08 -5.24 -4.50
C ARG A 274 -15.12 -5.97 -5.84
N VAL A 275 -14.00 -6.04 -6.55
CA VAL A 275 -13.87 -6.82 -7.79
C VAL A 275 -13.87 -8.31 -7.47
N ALA A 276 -13.01 -8.73 -6.53
CA ALA A 276 -12.88 -10.12 -6.13
C ALA A 276 -14.21 -10.74 -5.66
N LEU A 277 -15.09 -9.91 -5.11
CA LEU A 277 -16.40 -10.29 -4.59
C LEU A 277 -17.56 -9.96 -5.52
N GLY A 278 -17.30 -9.52 -6.76
CA GLY A 278 -18.33 -9.21 -7.74
C GLY A 278 -19.27 -8.08 -7.33
N LEU A 279 -18.85 -7.21 -6.40
CA LEU A 279 -19.62 -6.04 -5.94
C LEU A 279 -19.55 -4.89 -6.94
N ILE A 280 -18.54 -4.89 -7.80
CA ILE A 280 -18.43 -4.01 -8.97
C ILE A 280 -18.14 -4.90 -10.18
N THR A 281 -19.14 -5.06 -11.05
CA THR A 281 -19.10 -5.96 -12.21
C THR A 281 -18.85 -5.24 -13.54
N ASN A 282 -18.69 -3.91 -13.52
CA ASN A 282 -18.53 -3.08 -14.72
C ASN A 282 -17.10 -2.56 -14.88
N ILE A 283 -16.09 -3.40 -14.65
CA ILE A 283 -14.75 -3.12 -15.15
C ILE A 283 -14.60 -3.98 -16.41
N PRO A 284 -14.61 -3.38 -17.61
CA PRO A 284 -14.46 -4.15 -18.83
C PRO A 284 -13.03 -4.70 -18.84
N LEU A 285 -12.90 -6.01 -18.57
CA LEU A 285 -11.66 -6.73 -18.84
C LEU A 285 -11.23 -6.37 -20.26
N SER A 286 -9.96 -6.00 -20.43
CA SER A 286 -9.40 -5.69 -21.74
C SER A 286 -8.87 -6.95 -22.42
N ARG A 287 -8.97 -7.00 -23.74
CA ARG A 287 -8.25 -7.99 -24.53
C ARG A 287 -6.77 -7.62 -24.55
N LYS A 288 -5.92 -8.62 -24.37
CA LYS A 288 -4.47 -8.47 -24.33
C LYS A 288 -3.91 -8.50 -25.75
N SER A 289 -3.05 -7.55 -26.04
CA SER A 289 -2.45 -7.32 -27.34
C SER A 289 -0.92 -7.41 -27.25
N GLY A 290 -0.29 -7.68 -28.38
CA GLY A 290 1.16 -7.59 -28.47
C GLY A 290 1.69 -8.03 -29.82
N ILE A 291 3.00 -7.99 -29.94
CA ILE A 291 3.70 -8.29 -31.19
C ILE A 291 4.42 -9.63 -31.04
N ILE A 292 4.18 -10.51 -32.01
CA ILE A 292 4.96 -11.73 -32.21
C ILE A 292 5.75 -11.62 -33.51
N THR A 293 6.92 -12.25 -33.56
CA THR A 293 7.63 -12.53 -34.79
C THR A 293 7.22 -13.92 -35.27
N VAL A 294 6.57 -14.00 -36.43
CA VAL A 294 6.21 -15.27 -37.06
C VAL A 294 7.33 -15.70 -37.99
N PHE A 295 7.85 -16.90 -37.78
CA PHE A 295 8.91 -17.53 -38.56
C PHE A 295 8.29 -18.54 -39.54
N ASN A 296 8.89 -18.63 -40.72
CA ASN A 296 8.55 -19.61 -41.75
C ASN A 296 9.84 -20.28 -42.22
N ASP A 297 10.09 -21.48 -41.71
CA ASP A 297 11.25 -22.31 -42.06
C ASP A 297 10.98 -23.22 -43.28
N SER A 298 9.86 -22.99 -43.99
CA SER A 298 9.49 -23.74 -45.18
C SER A 298 9.93 -23.03 -46.47
N ALA A 299 10.01 -23.81 -47.56
CA ALA A 299 10.42 -23.33 -48.88
C ALA A 299 9.36 -22.51 -49.63
N ASN A 300 8.16 -22.34 -49.06
CA ASN A 300 7.07 -21.60 -49.69
C ASN A 300 6.67 -20.43 -48.83
N ASP A 301 6.26 -19.33 -49.46
CA ASP A 301 5.61 -18.23 -48.77
C ASP A 301 4.33 -18.71 -48.07
N GLN A 302 4.11 -18.20 -46.85
CA GLN A 302 2.93 -18.53 -46.07
C GLN A 302 2.07 -17.29 -45.83
N SER A 303 0.85 -17.33 -46.36
CA SER A 303 -0.18 -16.34 -46.02
C SER A 303 -0.76 -16.65 -44.63
N ILE A 304 -0.68 -15.67 -43.74
CA ILE A 304 -1.38 -15.65 -42.46
C ILE A 304 -2.53 -14.68 -42.61
N VAL A 305 -3.75 -15.19 -42.68
CA VAL A 305 -4.95 -14.36 -42.89
C VAL A 305 -5.38 -13.70 -41.58
N THR A 306 -6.19 -12.64 -41.67
CA THR A 306 -6.87 -12.06 -40.50
C THR A 306 -7.55 -13.14 -39.67
N SER A 307 -7.53 -12.96 -38.35
CA SER A 307 -8.12 -13.89 -37.37
C SER A 307 -7.54 -15.30 -37.36
N THR A 308 -6.35 -15.51 -37.92
CA THR A 308 -5.60 -16.76 -37.75
C THR A 308 -5.33 -16.98 -36.27
N ARG A 309 -5.64 -18.18 -35.77
CA ARG A 309 -5.46 -18.56 -34.36
C ARG A 309 -4.00 -18.91 -34.09
N PHE A 310 -3.48 -18.37 -33.01
CA PHE A 310 -2.21 -18.74 -32.39
C PHE A 310 -2.50 -19.21 -30.96
N ILE A 311 -1.99 -20.38 -30.59
CA ILE A 311 -2.05 -20.89 -29.21
C ILE A 311 -0.74 -20.48 -28.52
N GLY A 312 -0.86 -19.70 -27.45
CA GLY A 312 0.26 -19.30 -26.60
C GLY A 312 0.69 -20.39 -25.61
N PRO A 313 1.76 -20.16 -24.83
CA PRO A 313 2.25 -21.13 -23.84
C PRO A 313 1.31 -21.34 -22.65
N ASN A 314 0.27 -20.52 -22.54
CA ASN A 314 -0.82 -20.61 -21.56
C ASN A 314 -2.03 -21.41 -22.09
N ASP A 315 -1.90 -22.06 -23.25
CA ASP A 315 -2.97 -22.78 -23.95
C ASP A 315 -4.18 -21.91 -24.37
N LEU A 316 -4.02 -20.58 -24.37
CA LEU A 316 -5.05 -19.63 -24.79
C LEU A 316 -4.83 -19.12 -26.22
N ILE A 317 -5.91 -18.63 -26.83
CA ILE A 317 -5.96 -18.26 -28.24
C ILE A 317 -5.77 -16.76 -28.42
N TYR A 318 -4.87 -16.41 -29.35
CA TYR A 318 -4.67 -15.07 -29.85
C TYR A 318 -4.90 -15.05 -31.35
N ARG A 319 -5.37 -13.92 -31.88
CA ARG A 319 -5.81 -13.76 -33.27
C ARG A 319 -5.06 -12.63 -33.94
N THR A 320 -4.60 -12.87 -35.15
CA THR A 320 -4.01 -11.83 -35.99
C THR A 320 -5.03 -10.78 -36.37
N GLN A 321 -4.60 -9.52 -36.40
CA GLN A 321 -5.50 -8.41 -36.75
C GLN A 321 -5.50 -8.08 -38.25
N LYS A 322 -4.49 -8.55 -38.98
CA LYS A 322 -4.29 -8.26 -40.40
C LYS A 322 -3.78 -9.48 -41.15
N THR A 323 -4.12 -9.54 -42.44
CA THR A 323 -3.54 -10.52 -43.36
C THR A 323 -2.12 -10.09 -43.74
N LEU A 324 -1.20 -11.03 -43.77
CA LEU A 324 0.21 -10.80 -44.06
C LEU A 324 0.87 -12.06 -44.62
N ILE A 325 1.84 -11.87 -45.50
CA ILE A 325 2.62 -12.95 -46.10
C ILE A 325 3.95 -13.02 -45.36
N ILE A 326 4.27 -14.21 -44.85
CA ILE A 326 5.58 -14.55 -44.27
C ILE A 326 6.41 -15.18 -45.40
N PRO A 327 7.54 -14.57 -45.80
CA PRO A 327 8.34 -15.10 -46.89
C PRO A 327 8.91 -16.48 -46.56
N SER A 328 9.18 -17.30 -47.57
CA SER A 328 9.93 -18.55 -47.43
C SER A 328 11.26 -18.31 -46.73
N TYR A 329 11.63 -19.16 -45.77
CA TYR A 329 12.85 -19.03 -44.96
C TYR A 329 13.04 -17.66 -44.30
N GLY A 330 11.95 -16.99 -43.94
CA GLY A 330 11.98 -15.66 -43.36
C GLY A 330 11.02 -15.48 -42.19
N SER A 331 10.88 -14.23 -41.75
CA SER A 331 10.00 -13.89 -40.63
C SER A 331 9.37 -12.51 -40.78
N LYS A 332 8.30 -12.26 -40.04
CA LYS A 332 7.63 -10.96 -39.98
C LYS A 332 7.00 -10.71 -38.62
N GLU A 333 6.98 -9.45 -38.20
CA GLU A 333 6.24 -9.03 -37.02
C GLU A 333 4.74 -8.97 -37.31
N VAL A 334 3.96 -9.44 -36.34
CA VAL A 334 2.52 -9.58 -36.41
C VAL A 334 1.91 -9.15 -35.09
N GLU A 335 0.94 -8.24 -35.17
CA GLU A 335 0.10 -7.89 -34.04
C GLU A 335 -0.95 -8.98 -33.81
N ILE A 336 -1.03 -9.44 -32.57
CA ILE A 336 -2.02 -10.39 -32.09
C ILE A 336 -2.87 -9.76 -30.98
N LEU A 337 -4.13 -10.19 -30.91
CA LEU A 337 -5.09 -9.82 -29.87
C LEU A 337 -5.68 -11.09 -29.29
N SER A 338 -5.85 -11.17 -27.97
CA SER A 338 -6.51 -12.28 -27.32
C SER A 338 -7.94 -12.51 -27.83
N GLU A 339 -8.37 -13.76 -27.87
CA GLU A 339 -9.74 -14.13 -28.26
C GLU A 339 -10.76 -13.51 -27.31
N ASP A 340 -10.55 -13.67 -26.01
CA ASP A 340 -11.36 -13.08 -24.95
C ASP A 340 -10.57 -12.05 -24.13
N ALA A 341 -11.29 -11.33 -23.27
CA ALA A 341 -10.70 -10.43 -22.31
C ALA A 341 -10.36 -11.15 -21.00
N GLY A 342 -9.22 -10.82 -20.39
CA GLY A 342 -8.79 -11.45 -19.14
C GLY A 342 -7.28 -11.36 -18.90
N TYR A 343 -6.86 -11.44 -17.64
CA TYR A 343 -5.44 -11.39 -17.26
C TYR A 343 -4.68 -12.68 -17.55
N GLU A 344 -5.39 -13.80 -17.68
CA GLU A 344 -4.83 -15.09 -18.10
C GLU A 344 -4.17 -15.03 -19.48
N TYR A 345 -4.51 -14.01 -20.29
CA TYR A 345 -3.89 -13.71 -21.58
C TYR A 345 -2.62 -12.84 -21.47
N GLU A 346 -2.22 -12.41 -20.27
CA GLU A 346 -0.94 -11.72 -20.10
C GLU A 346 0.22 -12.72 -20.12
N LEU A 347 1.23 -12.41 -20.94
CA LEU A 347 2.40 -13.26 -21.08
C LEU A 347 3.67 -12.45 -20.80
N ASN A 348 4.49 -12.91 -19.87
CA ASN A 348 5.76 -12.28 -19.52
C ASN A 348 6.91 -12.82 -20.40
N CYS A 349 6.87 -12.45 -21.68
CA CYS A 349 7.86 -12.84 -22.67
C CYS A 349 9.05 -11.87 -22.66
N SER A 350 10.25 -12.37 -22.97
CA SER A 350 11.46 -11.55 -23.05
C SER A 350 12.43 -12.08 -24.09
N MET A 351 13.49 -11.32 -24.41
CA MET A 351 14.57 -11.80 -25.28
C MET A 351 15.25 -13.07 -24.75
N VAL A 352 15.34 -13.23 -23.42
CA VAL A 352 16.01 -14.39 -22.78
C VAL A 352 15.06 -15.58 -22.66
N LYS A 353 13.76 -15.32 -22.48
CA LYS A 353 12.72 -16.35 -22.38
C LYS A 353 11.54 -15.96 -23.29
N PRO A 354 11.62 -16.23 -24.60
CA PRO A 354 10.55 -15.92 -25.52
C PRO A 354 9.35 -16.84 -25.30
N CYS A 355 8.14 -16.30 -25.48
CA CYS A 355 6.93 -17.12 -25.51
C CYS A 355 6.74 -17.69 -26.91
N ILE A 356 6.48 -18.99 -27.00
CA ILE A 356 6.29 -19.69 -28.27
C ILE A 356 4.80 -19.80 -28.55
N PHE A 357 4.43 -19.55 -29.80
CA PHE A 357 3.06 -19.65 -30.28
C PHE A 357 2.98 -20.64 -31.44
N THR A 358 1.96 -21.48 -31.46
CA THR A 358 1.71 -22.46 -32.53
C THR A 358 0.41 -22.17 -33.25
N ILE A 359 0.29 -22.63 -34.50
CA ILE A 359 -0.92 -22.46 -35.31
C ILE A 359 -1.68 -23.79 -35.31
N PRO A 360 -2.78 -23.94 -34.54
CA PRO A 360 -3.50 -25.20 -34.44
C PRO A 360 -4.06 -25.70 -35.78
N GLY A 361 -4.36 -24.78 -36.71
CA GLY A 361 -4.84 -25.13 -38.05
C GLY A 361 -3.83 -25.88 -38.91
N PHE A 362 -2.55 -25.90 -38.54
CA PHE A 362 -1.51 -26.66 -39.25
C PHE A 362 -1.27 -28.05 -38.66
N LYS A 363 -1.88 -28.38 -37.52
CA LYS A 363 -1.67 -29.65 -36.83
C LYS A 363 -1.94 -30.84 -37.78
N GLY A 364 -1.00 -31.78 -37.82
CA GLY A 364 -1.06 -32.94 -38.74
C GLY A 364 -0.47 -32.68 -40.13
N THR A 365 0.10 -31.50 -40.39
CA THR A 365 0.84 -31.17 -41.62
C THR A 365 2.29 -30.80 -41.29
N SER A 366 3.18 -30.83 -42.30
CA SER A 366 4.58 -30.40 -42.12
C SER A 366 4.72 -28.93 -41.71
N LYS A 367 3.70 -28.11 -41.97
CA LYS A 367 3.69 -26.67 -41.62
C LYS A 367 3.63 -26.43 -40.12
N TYR A 368 3.15 -27.41 -39.34
CA TYR A 368 2.98 -27.24 -37.90
C TYR A 368 4.31 -26.97 -37.19
N ASP A 369 5.36 -27.67 -37.61
CA ASP A 369 6.70 -27.53 -37.02
C ASP A 369 7.54 -26.46 -37.71
N GLN A 370 7.19 -26.10 -38.95
CA GLN A 370 7.96 -25.15 -39.78
C GLN A 370 7.48 -23.70 -39.65
N ILE A 371 6.27 -23.46 -39.12
CA ILE A 371 5.66 -22.12 -39.07
C ILE A 371 5.13 -21.85 -37.67
N TYR A 372 5.80 -20.95 -36.95
CA TYR A 372 5.54 -20.68 -35.54
C TYR A 372 5.79 -19.20 -35.19
N GLY A 373 5.21 -18.76 -34.08
CA GLY A 373 5.40 -17.40 -33.54
C GLY A 373 6.31 -17.38 -32.32
N LYS A 374 7.06 -16.30 -32.14
CA LYS A 374 7.77 -15.98 -30.89
C LYS A 374 7.48 -14.55 -30.44
N ALA A 375 7.08 -14.35 -29.20
CA ALA A 375 7.07 -13.03 -28.57
C ALA A 375 8.37 -12.80 -27.80
N PHE A 376 8.99 -11.63 -28.00
CA PHE A 376 10.18 -11.20 -27.26
C PHE A 376 9.90 -10.05 -26.28
N SER A 377 8.65 -9.59 -26.22
CA SER A 377 8.14 -8.57 -25.29
C SER A 377 6.82 -9.02 -24.67
N PRO A 378 6.43 -8.48 -23.50
CA PRO A 378 5.19 -8.86 -22.85
C PRO A 378 3.94 -8.64 -23.72
N ILE A 379 2.95 -9.53 -23.56
CA ILE A 379 1.60 -9.39 -24.13
C ILE A 379 0.69 -8.82 -23.03
N LYS A 380 -0.03 -7.72 -23.31
CA LYS A 380 -0.76 -6.92 -22.32
C LYS A 380 -2.02 -6.26 -22.85
#